data_AF-A0AAJ1U4X8-F1
#
_entry.id   AF-A0AAJ1U4X8-F1
#
_cell.length_a   1.000
_cell.length_b   1.000
_cell.length_c   1.000
_cell.angle_alpha   90.00
_cell.angle_beta   90.00
_cell.angle_gamma   90.00
#
_symmetry.space_group_name_H-M   'P 1'
#
loop_
_entity.id
_entity.type
_entity.pdbx_description
1 polymer ?
#
loop_
_entity_poly.entity_id
_entity_poly.type
_entity_poly.pdbx_seq_one_letter_code
_entity_poly.pdbx_strand_id
1 'polypeptide(L)' 'MKLWKVLGLAGLAGVTATGVVIARDQRARAQLTPDEVRARLHERLESVVAADPSD' A
#
# COMPACT_ATOMS: atom_id res chain seq x y z
N MET A 1 -15.74 26.08 -15.51
CA MET A 1 -15.16 24.71 -15.55
C MET A 1 -15.23 24.13 -14.15
N LYS A 2 -15.79 22.93 -13.97
CA LYS A 2 -16.08 22.34 -12.64
C LYS A 2 -14.76 21.93 -11.93
N LEU A 3 -14.12 22.88 -11.26
CA LEU A 3 -12.89 22.68 -10.45
C LEU A 3 -12.99 21.48 -9.50
N TRP A 4 -14.19 21.24 -8.96
CA TRP A 4 -14.48 20.08 -8.11
C TRP A 4 -14.30 18.72 -8.81
N LYS A 5 -14.60 18.63 -10.12
CA LYS A 5 -14.34 17.41 -10.90
C LYS A 5 -12.85 17.18 -11.07
N VAL A 6 -12.08 18.25 -11.30
CA VAL A 6 -10.63 18.15 -11.50
C VAL A 6 -9.96 17.70 -10.21
N LEU A 7 -10.41 18.20 -9.06
CA LEU A 7 -9.89 17.80 -7.75
C LEU A 7 -10.17 16.32 -7.44
N GLY A 8 -11.38 15.84 -7.72
CA GLY A 8 -11.71 14.41 -7.58
C GLY A 8 -10.91 13.52 -8.53
N LEU A 9 -10.73 13.96 -9.79
CA LEU A 9 -9.96 13.22 -10.78
C LEU A 9 -8.46 13.18 -10.44
N ALA A 10 -7.91 14.27 -9.91
CA ALA A 10 -6.51 14.35 -9.50
C ALA A 10 -6.20 13.41 -8.32
N GLY A 11 -7.13 13.24 -7.38
CA GLY A 11 -6.98 12.25 -6.30
C GLY A 11 -6.91 10.81 -6.81
N LEU A 12 -7.83 10.41 -7.70
CA LEU A 12 -7.83 9.09 -8.34
C LEU A 12 -6.60 8.87 -9.23
N ALA A 13 -6.20 9.89 -9.99
CA ALA A 13 -5.01 9.85 -10.82
C ALA A 13 -3.72 9.71 -9.99
N GLY A 14 -3.63 10.35 -8.82
CA GLY A 14 -2.47 10.26 -7.93
C GLY A 14 -2.31 8.87 -7.29
N VAL A 15 -3.42 8.26 -6.86
CA VAL A 15 -3.42 6.90 -6.27
C VAL A 15 -3.13 5.85 -7.32
N THR A 16 -3.67 5.99 -8.54
CA THR A 16 -3.41 5.04 -9.63
C THR A 16 -1.99 5.15 -10.18
N ALA A 17 -1.44 6.36 -10.30
CA ALA A 17 -0.04 6.56 -10.69
C ALA A 17 0.93 5.88 -9.71
N THR A 18 0.67 5.99 -8.40
CA THR A 18 1.50 5.34 -7.37
C THR A 18 1.23 3.84 -7.27
N GLY A 19 -0.04 3.41 -7.28
CA GLY A 19 -0.44 2.01 -7.12
C GLY A 19 -0.04 1.10 -8.29
N VAL A 20 -0.12 1.60 -9.53
CA VAL A 20 0.27 0.82 -10.72
C VAL A 20 1.78 0.61 -10.78
N VAL A 21 2.59 1.58 -10.34
CA VAL A 21 4.05 1.42 -10.26
C VAL A 21 4.41 0.35 -9.24
N ILE A 22 3.77 0.33 -8.07
CA ILE A 22 3.98 -0.70 -7.04
C ILE A 22 3.56 -2.08 -7.54
N ALA A 23 2.40 -2.21 -8.21
CA ALA A 23 1.94 -3.48 -8.77
C ALA A 23 2.81 -3.99 -9.93
N ARG A 24 3.35 -3.08 -10.74
CA ARG A 24 4.23 -3.42 -11.86
C ARG A 24 5.63 -3.79 -11.39
N ASP A 25 6.18 -3.08 -10.40
CA ASP A 25 7.48 -3.36 -9.80
C ASP A 25 7.47 -4.70 -9.06
N GLN A 26 6.39 -5.04 -8.37
CA GLN A 26 6.12 -6.39 -7.82
C GLN A 26 6.20 -7.49 -8.89
N ARG A 27 5.65 -7.26 -10.09
CA ARG A 27 5.71 -8.23 -11.20
C ARG A 27 7.09 -8.30 -11.86
N ALA A 28 7.78 -7.15 -11.95
CA ALA A 28 9.09 -7.05 -12.59
C ALA A 28 10.23 -7.52 -11.68
N ARG A 29 10.04 -7.51 -10.36
CA ARG A 29 11.02 -7.88 -9.34
C ARG A 29 10.47 -8.97 -8.41
N ALA A 30 10.28 -10.17 -8.93
CA ALA A 30 10.17 -11.37 -8.10
C ALA A 30 11.53 -11.69 -7.43
N GLN A 31 11.98 -10.83 -6.51
CA GLN A 31 13.09 -11.05 -5.57
C GLN A 31 12.63 -10.96 -4.10
N LEU A 32 11.38 -10.59 -3.83
CA LEU A 32 10.70 -10.85 -2.56
C LEU A 32 9.23 -11.12 -2.85
N THR A 33 8.76 -12.31 -2.50
CA THR A 33 7.45 -12.82 -2.90
C THR A 33 6.31 -12.10 -2.16
N PRO A 34 5.09 -12.07 -2.72
CA PRO A 34 3.91 -11.50 -2.04
C PRO A 34 3.67 -12.07 -0.64
N ASP A 35 4.08 -13.32 -0.43
CA ASP A 35 3.98 -14.02 0.84
C ASP A 35 4.99 -13.51 1.88
N GLU A 36 6.20 -13.12 1.48
CA GLU A 36 7.18 -12.50 2.38
C GLU A 36 6.75 -11.10 2.81
N VAL A 37 6.11 -10.33 1.92
CA VAL A 37 5.50 -9.05 2.30
C VAL A 37 4.37 -9.28 3.31
N ARG A 38 3.55 -10.31 3.13
CA ARG A 38 2.47 -10.68 4.06
C ARG A 38 3.01 -11.16 5.40
N ALA A 39 4.08 -11.95 5.40
CA ALA A 39 4.77 -12.42 6.59
C ALA A 39 5.35 -11.24 7.38
N ARG A 40 5.98 -10.28 6.71
CA ARG A 40 6.54 -9.09 7.36
C ARG A 40 5.46 -8.14 7.88
N LEU A 41 4.31 -8.09 7.21
CA LEU A 41 3.15 -7.34 7.69
C LEU A 41 2.51 -8.01 8.92
N HIS A 42 2.42 -9.34 8.92
CA HIS A 42 1.99 -10.11 10.10
C HIS A 42 2.96 -9.90 11.27
N GLU A 43 4.25 -10.03 11.05
CA GLU A 43 5.29 -9.79 12.06
C GLU A 43 5.15 -8.40 12.70
N ARG A 44 4.87 -7.36 11.89
CA ARG A 44 4.63 -6.01 12.41
C ARG A 44 3.30 -5.89 13.14
N LEU A 45 2.23 -6.49 12.63
CA LEU A 45 0.92 -6.44 13.28
C LEU A 45 0.97 -7.16 14.64
N GLU A 46 1.62 -8.32 14.70
CA GLU A 46 1.92 -9.04 15.94
C GLU A 46 2.78 -8.21 16.88
N SER A 47 3.79 -7.50 16.36
CA SER A 47 4.61 -6.59 17.18
C SER A 47 3.79 -5.43 17.77
N VAL A 48 2.82 -4.90 17.03
CA VAL A 48 1.95 -3.81 17.49
C VAL A 48 0.90 -4.33 18.47
N VAL A 49 0.30 -5.49 18.22
CA VAL A 49 -0.64 -6.15 19.13
C VAL A 49 0.04 -6.57 20.43
N ALA A 50 1.27 -7.10 20.35
CA ALA A 50 2.05 -7.44 21.54
C ALA A 50 2.54 -6.19 22.29
N ALA A 51 2.78 -5.09 21.57
CA ALA A 51 3.11 -3.78 22.13
C ALA A 51 1.89 -2.93 22.50
N ASP A 52 0.67 -3.45 22.30
CA ASP A 52 -0.57 -2.95 22.86
C ASP A 52 -0.98 -3.86 24.03
N PRO A 53 -0.23 -3.85 25.15
CA PRO A 53 -0.74 -4.35 26.41
C PRO A 53 -1.76 -3.30 26.85
N SER A 54 -3.02 -3.49 26.48
CA SER A 54 -4.11 -2.83 27.15
C SER A 54 -4.09 -3.25 28.63
N ASP A 55 -3.35 -2.47 29.43
CA ASP A 55 -3.46 -2.23 30.86
C ASP A 55 -3.71 -0.73 31.06
#